data_AF-X1SJM3-F1
#
_entry.id   AF-X1SJM3-F1
#
_cell.length_a   1.000
_cell.length_b   1.000
_cell.length_c   1.000
_cell.angle_alpha   90.00
_cell.angle_beta   90.00
_cell.angle_gamma   90.00
#
_symmetry.space_group_name_H-M   'P 1'
#
loop_
_entity.id
_entity.type
_entity.pdbx_description
1 polymer ?
#
loop_
_entity_poly.entity_id
_entity_poly.type
_entity_poly.pdbx_seq_one_letter_code
_entity_poly.pdbx_strand_id
1 'polypeptide(L)'
;DETNQALKLLGQSVGIIALGKKIVLIEGTHASLDKLTYGAIFKESFPDLVLVPSGGRSLIHSFSTLVEEVLDKSIWGVEFFMLCDGDTIPLSLDKNALTKLSKGRLVILDRYHLENYFLEEDILAKVFSSLESEDSWLRTPDSIRKVLKDIAKDMLSYTVALYTSAHFREEVGNIDLMPRDCNGKSAEQLKSIICGKATIEETRINQTIDNKNIAKFIDDVMKRMGDSIEKDTDDWKKLIPGKSILNIFSSKAGLQIGMLKRAYIAEAMKSD
;
A
#
# COMPACT_ATOMS: atom_id res chain seq x y z
N ASP A 1 23.92 3.46 -1.95
CA ASP A 1 23.91 4.66 -2.80
C ASP A 1 22.71 4.66 -3.77
N GLU A 2 21.53 4.22 -3.29
CA GLU A 2 20.27 4.19 -4.06
C GLU A 2 19.51 5.51 -3.93
N THR A 3 19.69 6.19 -2.80
CA THR A 3 19.13 7.51 -2.48
C THR A 3 19.56 8.56 -3.50
N ASN A 4 20.82 8.55 -3.93
CA ASN A 4 21.33 9.42 -4.99
C ASN A 4 20.74 9.11 -6.36
N GLN A 5 20.37 7.86 -6.64
CA GLN A 5 19.71 7.48 -7.90
C GLN A 5 18.25 7.94 -7.93
N ALA A 6 17.50 7.77 -6.83
CA ALA A 6 16.14 8.29 -6.71
C ALA A 6 16.12 9.84 -6.83
N LEU A 7 17.08 10.52 -6.20
CA LEU A 7 17.27 11.96 -6.32
C LEU A 7 17.69 12.41 -7.73
N LYS A 8 18.50 11.63 -8.45
CA LYS A 8 18.82 11.91 -9.86
C LYS A 8 17.59 11.76 -10.76
N LEU A 9 16.75 10.74 -10.55
CA LEU A 9 15.51 10.55 -11.32
C LEU A 9 14.51 11.68 -11.06
N LEU A 10 14.36 12.10 -9.79
CA LEU A 10 13.54 13.25 -9.41
C LEU A 10 14.13 14.56 -9.97
N GLY A 11 15.41 14.83 -9.75
CA GLY A 11 16.09 16.05 -10.19
C GLY A 11 16.14 16.23 -11.72
N GLN A 12 16.39 15.15 -12.49
CA GLN A 12 16.39 15.22 -13.96
C GLN A 12 14.99 15.45 -14.55
N SER A 13 13.93 14.95 -13.91
CA SER A 13 12.56 15.06 -14.40
C SER A 13 11.85 16.33 -13.93
N VAL A 14 12.26 16.90 -12.80
CA VAL A 14 11.56 18.00 -12.10
C VAL A 14 12.24 19.36 -12.31
N GLY A 15 13.54 19.37 -12.65
CA GLY A 15 14.42 20.53 -12.52
C GLY A 15 14.17 21.77 -13.38
N ILE A 16 13.16 21.81 -14.27
CA ILE A 16 12.95 22.97 -15.18
C ILE A 16 11.53 23.58 -15.10
N ILE A 17 10.52 22.91 -14.51
CA ILE A 17 9.10 23.35 -14.60
C ILE A 17 8.36 23.38 -13.23
N ALA A 18 9.04 23.10 -12.11
CA ALA A 18 8.35 22.83 -10.84
C ALA A 18 8.16 24.04 -9.90
N LEU A 19 8.68 25.23 -10.20
CA LEU A 19 8.62 26.37 -9.27
C LEU A 19 7.15 26.75 -8.97
N GLY A 20 6.74 26.72 -7.70
CA GLY A 20 5.37 26.98 -7.25
C GLY A 20 4.39 25.81 -7.37
N LYS A 21 4.87 24.62 -7.79
CA LYS A 21 4.04 23.40 -7.90
C LYS A 21 4.11 22.56 -6.63
N LYS A 22 3.05 21.80 -6.37
CA LYS A 22 3.01 20.76 -5.33
C LYS A 22 3.27 19.41 -5.98
N ILE A 23 4.28 18.68 -5.53
CA ILE A 23 4.64 17.38 -6.07
C ILE A 23 4.12 16.30 -5.12
N VAL A 24 3.27 15.42 -5.62
CA VAL A 24 2.80 14.24 -4.88
C VAL A 24 3.45 12.99 -5.46
N LEU A 25 4.27 12.36 -4.63
CA LEU A 25 4.83 11.05 -4.90
C LEU A 25 3.75 10.00 -4.69
N ILE A 26 3.49 9.17 -5.69
CA ILE A 26 2.54 8.06 -5.60
C ILE A 26 3.26 6.74 -5.90
N GLU A 27 2.74 5.66 -5.33
CA GLU A 27 3.25 4.33 -5.64
C GLU A 27 2.99 3.93 -7.11
N GLY A 28 3.88 3.11 -7.66
CA GLY A 28 3.78 2.57 -9.02
C GLY A 28 4.79 3.14 -10.02
N THR A 29 4.60 2.79 -11.29
CA THR A 29 5.48 3.19 -12.41
C THR A 29 4.83 4.27 -13.29
N HIS A 30 5.58 4.87 -14.22
CA HIS A 30 5.11 5.98 -15.08
C HIS A 30 3.79 5.76 -15.83
N ALA A 31 3.40 4.50 -16.08
CA ALA A 31 2.17 4.12 -16.76
C ALA A 31 1.15 3.43 -15.82
N SER A 32 1.30 3.56 -14.49
CA SER A 32 0.39 2.91 -13.55
C SER A 32 -1.03 3.45 -13.73
N LEU A 33 -2.00 2.53 -13.66
CA LEU A 33 -3.42 2.87 -13.63
C LEU A 33 -3.73 3.83 -12.47
N ASP A 34 -2.92 3.79 -11.41
CA ASP A 34 -3.04 4.64 -10.23
C ASP A 34 -2.74 6.11 -10.57
N LYS A 35 -1.71 6.40 -11.38
CA LYS A 35 -1.44 7.76 -11.86
C LYS A 35 -2.63 8.32 -12.66
N LEU A 36 -3.22 7.50 -13.53
CA LEU A 36 -4.40 7.91 -14.29
C LEU A 36 -5.62 8.13 -13.39
N THR A 37 -5.76 7.28 -12.35
CA THR A 37 -6.85 7.35 -11.37
C THR A 37 -6.75 8.63 -10.54
N TYR A 38 -5.61 8.88 -9.89
CA TYR A 38 -5.38 10.11 -9.14
C TYR A 38 -5.41 11.35 -10.03
N GLY A 39 -4.91 11.25 -11.26
CA GLY A 39 -5.00 12.32 -12.24
C GLY A 39 -6.45 12.69 -12.55
N ALA A 40 -7.34 11.71 -12.72
CA ALA A 40 -8.76 11.97 -12.92
C ALA A 40 -9.43 12.63 -11.70
N ILE A 41 -9.03 12.23 -10.48
CA ILE A 41 -9.60 12.77 -9.23
C ILE A 41 -9.11 14.21 -8.97
N PHE A 42 -7.82 14.49 -9.16
CA PHE A 42 -7.23 15.77 -8.70
C PHE A 42 -7.16 16.86 -9.77
N LYS A 43 -7.29 16.54 -11.06
CA LYS A 43 -7.03 17.50 -12.15
C LYS A 43 -7.91 18.75 -12.08
N GLU A 44 -9.15 18.64 -11.61
CA GLU A 44 -10.06 19.78 -11.51
C GLU A 44 -9.84 20.60 -10.22
N SER A 45 -9.53 19.93 -9.11
CA SER A 45 -9.40 20.58 -7.79
C SER A 45 -8.01 21.14 -7.52
N PHE A 46 -6.97 20.58 -8.14
CA PHE A 46 -5.56 20.94 -7.87
C PHE A 46 -4.73 21.04 -9.16
N PRO A 47 -4.91 22.10 -9.97
CA PRO A 47 -4.22 22.24 -11.27
C PRO A 47 -2.71 22.43 -11.16
N ASP A 48 -2.21 22.84 -9.98
CA ASP A 48 -0.79 23.01 -9.68
C ASP A 48 -0.12 21.78 -9.07
N LEU A 49 -0.85 20.66 -9.00
CA LEU A 49 -0.38 19.41 -8.45
C LEU A 49 0.23 18.51 -9.54
N VAL A 50 1.45 18.03 -9.29
CA VAL A 50 2.17 17.13 -10.19
C VAL A 50 2.31 15.77 -9.52
N LEU A 51 1.72 14.74 -10.15
CA LEU A 51 1.82 13.35 -9.72
C LEU A 51 3.08 12.68 -10.29
N VAL A 52 3.96 12.24 -9.40
CA VAL A 52 5.22 11.58 -9.74
C VAL A 52 5.23 10.15 -9.18
N PRO A 53 5.24 9.12 -10.02
CA PRO A 53 5.40 7.75 -9.55
C PRO A 53 6.79 7.56 -8.97
N SER A 54 6.89 7.17 -7.70
CA SER A 54 8.17 7.10 -6.98
C SER A 54 8.75 5.68 -6.86
N GLY A 55 8.09 4.67 -7.42
CA GLY A 55 8.52 3.28 -7.27
C GLY A 55 8.19 2.69 -5.89
N GLY A 56 8.94 1.67 -5.48
CA GLY A 56 8.58 0.74 -4.39
C GLY A 56 8.68 1.27 -2.95
N ARG A 57 8.32 0.39 -2.02
CA ARG A 57 8.09 0.67 -0.58
C ARG A 57 9.28 1.23 0.20
N SER A 58 10.52 1.07 -0.28
CA SER A 58 11.74 1.50 0.42
C SER A 58 11.87 3.02 0.58
N LEU A 59 11.20 3.80 -0.27
CA LEU A 59 11.27 5.26 -0.21
C LEU A 59 10.54 5.86 1.01
N ILE A 60 9.58 5.13 1.59
CA ILE A 60 8.65 5.66 2.59
C ILE A 60 9.31 5.83 3.95
N HIS A 61 10.14 4.87 4.35
CA HIS A 61 10.87 4.94 5.62
C HIS A 61 11.90 6.07 5.66
N SER A 62 12.36 6.53 4.49
CA SER A 62 13.33 7.63 4.38
C SER A 62 12.70 8.95 3.94
N PHE A 63 11.39 8.99 3.67
CA PHE A 63 10.74 10.15 3.06
C PHE A 63 10.81 11.41 3.93
N SER A 64 10.50 11.32 5.23
CA SER A 64 10.55 12.48 6.14
C SER A 64 11.96 13.08 6.22
N THR A 65 12.97 12.22 6.39
CA THR A 65 14.38 12.62 6.42
C THR A 65 14.84 13.18 5.07
N LEU A 66 14.45 12.55 3.95
CA LEU A 66 14.79 13.02 2.60
C LEU A 66 14.22 14.40 2.30
N VAL A 67 12.97 14.64 2.69
CA VAL A 67 12.32 15.91 2.45
C VAL A 67 13.00 17.02 3.24
N GLU A 68 13.23 16.81 4.55
CA GLU A 68 13.82 17.84 5.42
C GLU A 68 15.31 18.07 5.17
N GLU A 69 16.08 17.01 4.90
CA GLU A 69 17.53 17.11 4.77
C GLU A 69 17.98 17.48 3.35
N VAL A 70 17.25 17.04 2.33
CA VAL A 70 17.68 17.18 0.93
C VAL A 70 16.75 18.09 0.16
N LEU A 71 15.46 17.79 0.08
CA LEU A 71 14.56 18.47 -0.87
C LEU A 71 14.26 19.92 -0.47
N ASP A 72 13.92 20.17 0.79
CA ASP A 72 13.63 21.52 1.30
C ASP A 72 14.86 22.44 1.25
N LYS A 73 16.08 21.86 1.33
CA LYS A 73 17.33 22.63 1.25
C LYS A 73 17.84 22.84 -0.17
N SER A 74 17.46 21.97 -1.11
CA SER A 74 18.00 21.98 -2.48
C SER A 74 17.05 22.55 -3.53
N ILE A 75 15.73 22.52 -3.30
CA ILE A 75 14.73 22.95 -4.29
C ILE A 75 13.77 23.97 -3.64
N TRP A 76 14.04 25.25 -3.88
CA TRP A 76 13.23 26.35 -3.35
C TRP A 76 11.87 26.45 -4.06
N GLY A 77 10.80 26.65 -3.29
CA GLY A 77 9.46 26.92 -3.81
C GLY A 77 8.69 25.70 -4.33
N VAL A 78 9.08 24.49 -3.92
CA VAL A 78 8.38 23.23 -4.23
C VAL A 78 8.00 22.53 -2.94
N GLU A 79 6.75 22.11 -2.83
CA GLU A 79 6.28 21.29 -1.70
C GLU A 79 6.19 19.83 -2.14
N PHE A 80 6.75 18.92 -1.34
CA PHE A 80 6.71 17.48 -1.57
C PHE A 80 5.75 16.79 -0.62
N PHE A 81 4.91 15.94 -1.19
CA PHE A 81 3.98 15.06 -0.48
C PHE A 81 4.16 13.63 -0.99
N MET A 82 3.73 12.66 -0.21
CA MET A 82 3.72 11.25 -0.58
C MET A 82 2.40 10.61 -0.17
N LEU A 83 1.79 9.86 -1.10
CA LEU A 83 0.56 9.12 -0.91
C LEU A 83 0.78 7.64 -1.18
N CYS A 84 0.48 6.81 -0.18
CA CYS A 84 0.79 5.38 -0.17
C CYS A 84 -0.46 4.51 0.01
N ASP A 85 -0.42 3.30 -0.56
CA ASP A 85 -1.39 2.26 -0.28
C ASP A 85 -1.33 1.85 1.20
N GLY A 86 -2.43 1.33 1.75
CA GLY A 86 -2.53 0.98 3.16
C GLY A 86 -1.67 -0.22 3.56
N ASP A 87 -1.21 -1.03 2.60
CA ASP A 87 -0.36 -2.21 2.79
C ASP A 87 1.14 -1.93 2.75
N THR A 88 1.50 -0.65 2.64
CA THR A 88 2.87 -0.25 2.39
C THR A 88 3.69 -0.09 3.66
N ILE A 89 3.04 0.24 4.77
CA ILE A 89 3.71 0.30 6.07
C ILE A 89 3.58 -1.04 6.81
N PRO A 90 4.56 -1.37 7.65
CA PRO A 90 4.46 -2.49 8.58
C PRO A 90 3.20 -2.43 9.44
N LEU A 91 2.65 -3.61 9.79
CA LEU A 91 1.36 -3.71 10.50
C LEU A 91 1.43 -3.18 11.94
N SER A 92 2.63 -3.10 12.50
CA SER A 92 2.88 -2.59 13.85
C SER A 92 2.78 -1.06 13.96
N LEU A 93 2.88 -0.34 12.83
CA LEU A 93 2.97 1.12 12.82
C LEU A 93 1.59 1.77 12.70
N ASP A 94 1.36 2.80 13.52
CA ASP A 94 0.17 3.64 13.41
C ASP A 94 0.29 4.63 12.24
N LYS A 95 -0.60 4.48 11.25
CA LYS A 95 -0.72 5.38 10.08
C LYS A 95 -0.86 6.85 10.49
N ASN A 96 -1.63 7.13 11.55
CA ASN A 96 -1.87 8.49 12.03
C ASN A 96 -0.62 9.08 12.68
N ALA A 97 0.14 8.26 13.41
CA ALA A 97 1.42 8.69 13.98
C ALA A 97 2.41 9.07 12.87
N LEU A 98 2.54 8.27 11.82
CA LEU A 98 3.42 8.57 10.68
C LEU A 98 3.00 9.84 9.92
N THR A 99 1.69 10.01 9.70
CA THR A 99 1.15 11.23 9.07
C THR A 99 1.44 12.46 9.91
N LYS A 100 1.30 12.39 11.24
CA LYS A 100 1.63 13.48 12.16
C LYS A 100 3.13 13.77 12.20
N LEU A 101 3.97 12.74 12.25
CA LEU A 101 5.44 12.87 12.26
C LEU A 101 5.96 13.57 10.99
N SER A 102 5.33 13.29 9.84
CA SER A 102 5.64 13.96 8.57
C SER A 102 4.98 15.34 8.40
N LYS A 103 4.30 15.86 9.44
CA LYS A 103 3.54 17.13 9.39
C LYS A 103 2.50 17.14 8.25
N GLY A 104 1.90 15.98 7.97
CA GLY A 104 0.92 15.79 6.90
C GLY A 104 1.51 15.62 5.49
N ARG A 105 2.84 15.54 5.34
CA ARG A 105 3.48 15.33 4.03
C ARG A 105 3.44 13.88 3.56
N LEU A 106 3.37 12.91 4.45
CA LEU A 106 3.15 11.50 4.15
C LEU A 106 1.74 11.12 4.56
N VAL A 107 0.94 10.65 3.60
CA VAL A 107 -0.42 10.17 3.81
C VAL A 107 -0.50 8.71 3.37
N ILE A 108 -1.12 7.88 4.21
CA ILE A 108 -1.30 6.46 3.94
C ILE A 108 -2.80 6.22 3.89
N LEU A 109 -3.27 5.55 2.84
CA LEU A 109 -4.68 5.23 2.68
C LEU A 109 -5.19 4.34 3.82
N ASP A 110 -6.45 4.56 4.22
CA ASP A 110 -7.09 3.78 5.27
C ASP A 110 -7.36 2.34 4.82
N ARG A 111 -7.67 2.15 3.53
CA ARG A 111 -7.91 0.83 2.92
C ARG A 111 -6.61 0.23 2.37
N TYR A 112 -6.59 -1.10 2.22
CA TYR A 112 -5.42 -1.87 1.79
C TYR A 112 -4.81 -1.35 0.49
N HIS A 113 -5.63 -1.19 -0.55
CA HIS A 113 -5.24 -0.58 -1.83
C HIS A 113 -6.23 0.53 -2.21
N LEU A 114 -5.80 1.44 -3.08
CA LEU A 114 -6.68 2.42 -3.74
C LEU A 114 -7.94 1.76 -4.33
N GLU A 115 -7.82 0.57 -4.93
CA GLU A 115 -8.93 -0.17 -5.54
C GLU A 115 -10.05 -0.51 -4.56
N ASN A 116 -9.75 -0.60 -3.27
CA ASN A 116 -10.77 -0.86 -2.27
C ASN A 116 -11.81 0.27 -2.17
N TYR A 117 -11.48 1.49 -2.61
CA TYR A 117 -12.44 2.61 -2.68
C TYR A 117 -13.40 2.52 -3.87
N PHE A 118 -13.17 1.61 -4.81
CA PHE A 118 -14.03 1.34 -5.97
C PHE A 118 -15.06 0.23 -5.70
N LEU A 119 -15.14 -0.26 -4.46
CA LEU A 119 -15.99 -1.38 -4.05
C LEU A 119 -17.30 -0.92 -3.38
N GLU A 120 -17.75 0.31 -3.64
CA GLU A 120 -19.03 0.81 -3.12
C GLU A 120 -20.17 0.44 -4.07
N GLU A 121 -21.11 -0.34 -3.56
CA GLU A 121 -22.11 -1.03 -4.37
C GLU A 121 -23.15 -0.07 -4.94
N ASP A 122 -23.47 0.99 -4.21
CA ASP A 122 -24.40 2.03 -4.68
C ASP A 122 -23.87 2.76 -5.91
N ILE A 123 -22.57 3.09 -5.92
CA ILE A 123 -21.94 3.76 -7.05
C ILE A 123 -21.80 2.78 -8.22
N LEU A 124 -21.38 1.54 -7.96
CA LEU A 124 -21.30 0.51 -8.99
C LEU A 124 -22.68 0.27 -9.65
N ALA A 125 -23.76 0.15 -8.87
CA ALA A 125 -25.10 -0.02 -9.39
C ALA A 125 -25.53 1.13 -10.31
N LYS A 126 -25.21 2.38 -9.93
CA LYS A 126 -25.46 3.56 -10.76
C LYS A 126 -24.66 3.53 -12.06
N VAL A 127 -23.38 3.14 -12.02
CA VAL A 127 -22.53 2.99 -13.22
C VAL A 127 -23.18 2.06 -14.24
N PHE A 128 -23.73 0.94 -13.79
CA PHE A 128 -24.34 -0.05 -14.68
C PHE A 128 -25.81 0.23 -15.04
N SER A 129 -26.47 1.16 -14.34
CA SER A 129 -27.88 1.50 -14.58
C SER A 129 -28.19 1.88 -16.03
N SER A 130 -27.25 2.53 -16.70
CA SER A 130 -27.36 2.94 -18.12
C SER A 130 -26.67 1.99 -19.10
N LEU A 131 -25.92 1.00 -18.62
CA LEU A 131 -25.10 0.10 -19.44
C LEU A 131 -25.73 -1.30 -19.60
N GLU A 132 -26.56 -1.69 -18.64
CA GLU A 132 -27.07 -3.05 -18.50
C GLU A 132 -28.61 -3.10 -18.54
N SER A 133 -29.15 -4.26 -18.91
CA SER A 133 -30.60 -4.53 -18.87
C SER A 133 -31.16 -4.43 -17.45
N GLU A 134 -32.45 -4.14 -17.31
CA GLU A 134 -33.12 -3.95 -16.00
C GLU A 134 -32.99 -5.18 -15.07
N ASP A 135 -32.95 -6.38 -15.64
CA ASP A 135 -32.82 -7.64 -14.90
C ASP A 135 -31.36 -7.99 -14.52
N SER A 136 -30.37 -7.16 -14.91
CA SER A 136 -28.96 -7.45 -14.66
C SER A 136 -28.61 -7.33 -13.17
N TRP A 137 -27.89 -8.33 -12.65
CA TRP A 137 -27.39 -8.32 -11.26
C TRP A 137 -26.46 -7.13 -10.95
N LEU A 138 -25.92 -6.49 -12.00
CA LEU A 138 -25.07 -5.30 -11.91
C LEU A 138 -25.83 -4.02 -11.58
N ARG A 139 -27.17 -4.02 -11.58
CA ARG A 139 -27.98 -2.83 -11.29
C ARG A 139 -28.48 -2.71 -9.86
N THR A 140 -28.28 -3.73 -9.04
CA THR A 140 -28.77 -3.75 -7.65
C THR A 140 -27.60 -3.80 -6.67
N PRO A 141 -27.49 -2.84 -5.73
CA PRO A 141 -26.43 -2.81 -4.74
C PRO A 141 -26.28 -4.12 -3.96
N ASP A 142 -27.39 -4.74 -3.54
CA ASP A 142 -27.37 -6.02 -2.79
C ASP A 142 -26.76 -7.18 -3.60
N SER A 143 -27.07 -7.25 -4.89
CA SER A 143 -26.54 -8.26 -5.80
C SER A 143 -25.04 -8.07 -6.02
N ILE A 144 -24.60 -6.82 -6.21
CA ILE A 144 -23.19 -6.46 -6.31
C ILE A 144 -22.46 -6.81 -5.01
N ARG A 145 -23.03 -6.45 -3.85
CA ARG A 145 -22.46 -6.72 -2.53
C ARG A 145 -22.24 -8.20 -2.33
N LYS A 146 -23.23 -9.03 -2.68
CA LYS A 146 -23.12 -10.48 -2.64
C LYS A 146 -21.94 -10.98 -3.48
N VAL A 147 -21.82 -10.54 -4.73
CA VAL A 147 -20.72 -10.95 -5.62
C VAL A 147 -19.35 -10.50 -5.08
N LEU A 148 -19.26 -9.27 -4.57
CA LEU A 148 -18.02 -8.77 -3.96
C LEU A 148 -17.61 -9.57 -2.72
N LYS A 149 -18.57 -9.90 -1.85
CA LYS A 149 -18.33 -10.76 -0.68
C LYS A 149 -17.88 -12.16 -1.06
N ASP A 150 -18.49 -12.75 -2.09
CA ASP A 150 -18.09 -14.08 -2.57
C ASP A 150 -16.63 -14.04 -3.07
N ILE A 151 -16.25 -13.01 -3.83
CA ILE A 151 -14.87 -12.81 -4.27
C ILE A 151 -13.93 -12.62 -3.07
N ALA A 152 -14.33 -11.80 -2.08
CA ALA A 152 -13.54 -11.55 -0.88
C ALA A 152 -13.33 -12.84 -0.05
N LYS A 153 -14.35 -13.70 0.03
CA LYS A 153 -14.29 -15.00 0.69
C LYS A 153 -13.29 -15.94 0.02
N ASP A 154 -13.31 -16.00 -1.31
CA ASP A 154 -12.36 -16.81 -2.09
C ASP A 154 -10.90 -16.32 -1.90
N MET A 155 -10.72 -15.03 -1.60
CA MET A 155 -9.42 -14.42 -1.38
C MET A 155 -8.89 -14.52 0.06
N LEU A 156 -9.68 -15.06 1.00
CA LEU A 156 -9.37 -15.03 2.42
C LEU A 156 -8.03 -15.72 2.73
N SER A 157 -7.86 -16.97 2.28
CA SER A 157 -6.63 -17.75 2.53
C SER A 157 -5.38 -17.09 1.98
N TYR A 158 -5.47 -16.54 0.77
CA TYR A 158 -4.36 -15.80 0.15
C TYR A 158 -3.99 -14.56 0.97
N THR A 159 -5.00 -13.81 1.43
CA THR A 159 -4.80 -12.61 2.23
C THR A 159 -4.16 -12.94 3.59
N VAL A 160 -4.64 -13.99 4.26
CA VAL A 160 -4.05 -14.45 5.53
C VAL A 160 -2.58 -14.83 5.34
N ALA A 161 -2.23 -15.51 4.24
CA ALA A 161 -0.85 -15.83 3.92
C ALA A 161 0.03 -14.58 3.72
N LEU A 162 -0.49 -13.55 3.05
CA LEU A 162 0.21 -12.27 2.88
C LEU A 162 0.49 -11.60 4.22
N TYR A 163 -0.53 -11.47 5.08
CA TYR A 163 -0.39 -10.85 6.40
C TYR A 163 0.57 -11.63 7.29
N THR A 164 0.49 -12.96 7.27
CA THR A 164 1.40 -13.83 8.03
C THR A 164 2.83 -13.64 7.57
N SER A 165 3.08 -13.68 6.25
CA SER A 165 4.43 -13.47 5.72
C SER A 165 4.98 -12.08 6.04
N ALA A 166 4.14 -11.04 5.95
CA ALA A 166 4.54 -9.67 6.28
C ALA A 166 4.89 -9.52 7.77
N HIS A 167 4.02 -10.02 8.66
CA HIS A 167 4.20 -9.94 10.10
C HIS A 167 5.48 -10.65 10.55
N PHE A 168 5.69 -11.91 10.17
CA PHE A 168 6.88 -12.64 10.62
C PHE A 168 8.17 -12.14 9.96
N ARG A 169 8.12 -11.58 8.75
CA ARG A 169 9.27 -10.89 8.15
C ARG A 169 9.67 -9.66 8.96
N GLU A 170 8.68 -8.91 9.43
CA GLU A 170 8.90 -7.74 10.28
C GLU A 170 9.47 -8.13 11.65
N GLU A 171 8.88 -9.11 12.32
CA GLU A 171 9.35 -9.60 13.62
C GLU A 171 10.78 -10.18 13.57
N VAL A 172 11.11 -10.88 12.47
CA VAL A 172 12.47 -11.39 12.25
C VAL A 172 13.44 -10.25 11.95
N GLY A 173 13.03 -9.25 11.17
CA GLY A 173 13.88 -8.12 10.82
C GLY A 173 15.16 -8.54 10.08
N ASN A 174 16.18 -7.68 10.15
CA ASN A 174 17.49 -7.96 9.54
C ASN A 174 18.38 -8.78 10.47
N ILE A 175 19.21 -9.65 9.89
CA ILE A 175 20.23 -10.41 10.62
C ILE A 175 21.50 -9.57 10.69
N ASP A 176 21.90 -9.18 11.90
CA ASP A 176 23.15 -8.44 12.14
C ASP A 176 24.25 -9.36 12.70
N LEU A 177 25.20 -9.74 11.85
CA LEU A 177 26.35 -10.55 12.24
C LEU A 177 27.59 -9.73 12.62
N MET A 178 27.54 -8.39 12.59
CA MET A 178 28.70 -7.52 12.82
C MET A 178 28.96 -7.30 14.32
N PRO A 179 30.02 -7.86 14.92
CA PRO A 179 30.33 -7.60 16.33
C PRO A 179 30.93 -6.20 16.51
N ARG A 180 30.68 -5.58 17.67
CA ARG A 180 31.22 -4.23 17.99
C ARG A 180 32.74 -4.24 18.24
N ASP A 181 33.30 -5.36 18.70
CA ASP A 181 34.69 -5.49 19.16
C ASP A 181 35.56 -6.41 18.27
N CYS A 182 35.50 -6.25 16.94
CA CYS A 182 36.32 -7.05 16.01
C CYS A 182 37.74 -6.51 15.78
N ASN A 183 38.02 -5.27 16.19
CA ASN A 183 39.32 -4.63 15.92
C ASN A 183 40.47 -5.33 16.66
N GLY A 184 41.56 -5.63 15.95
CA GLY A 184 42.76 -6.25 16.51
C GLY A 184 42.62 -7.73 16.89
N LYS A 185 41.53 -8.41 16.49
CA LYS A 185 41.31 -9.84 16.75
C LYS A 185 42.06 -10.72 15.74
N SER A 186 42.57 -11.87 16.20
CA SER A 186 43.07 -12.91 15.29
C SER A 186 41.92 -13.55 14.49
N ALA A 187 42.26 -14.31 13.45
CA ALA A 187 41.26 -15.02 12.65
C ALA A 187 40.41 -15.99 13.50
N GLU A 188 41.03 -16.70 14.44
CA GLU A 188 40.36 -17.65 15.34
C GLU A 188 39.42 -16.93 16.32
N GLN A 189 39.86 -15.80 16.86
CA GLN A 189 39.05 -14.96 17.73
C GLN A 189 37.85 -14.37 16.99
N LEU A 190 38.08 -13.86 15.77
CA LEU A 190 37.01 -13.30 14.95
C LEU A 190 35.98 -14.37 14.56
N LYS A 191 36.42 -15.57 14.18
CA LYS A 191 35.54 -16.73 13.93
C LYS A 191 34.68 -17.03 15.16
N SER A 192 35.29 -17.14 16.34
CA SER A 192 34.57 -17.43 17.58
C SER A 192 33.50 -16.39 17.87
N ILE A 193 33.82 -15.09 17.70
CA ILE A 193 32.87 -13.99 17.96
C ILE A 193 31.71 -14.00 16.96
N ILE A 194 32.00 -14.11 15.66
CA ILE A 194 30.97 -14.10 14.61
C ILE A 194 30.06 -15.34 14.75
N CYS A 195 30.62 -16.52 14.98
CA CYS A 195 29.83 -17.73 15.21
C CYS A 195 28.95 -17.60 16.46
N GLY A 196 29.46 -17.02 17.55
CA GLY A 196 28.67 -16.74 18.74
C GLY A 196 27.48 -15.82 18.45
N LYS A 197 27.69 -14.74 17.69
CA LYS A 197 26.61 -13.82 17.29
C LYS A 197 25.60 -14.51 16.35
N ALA A 198 26.08 -15.36 15.44
CA ALA A 198 25.22 -16.15 14.56
C ALA A 198 24.31 -17.10 15.36
N THR A 199 24.82 -17.77 16.41
CA THR A 199 24.00 -18.61 17.29
C THR A 199 22.94 -17.82 18.07
N ILE A 200 23.26 -16.59 18.49
CA ILE A 200 22.29 -15.68 19.13
C ILE A 200 21.17 -15.33 18.14
N GLU A 201 21.51 -14.93 16.92
CA GLU A 201 20.53 -14.62 15.87
C GLU A 201 19.70 -15.85 15.46
N GLU A 202 20.31 -17.02 15.34
CA GLU A 202 19.60 -18.28 15.08
C GLU A 202 18.57 -18.57 16.17
N THR A 203 18.97 -18.40 17.43
CA THR A 203 18.06 -18.60 18.58
C THR A 203 16.89 -17.61 18.53
N ARG A 204 17.17 -16.33 18.24
CA ARG A 204 16.15 -15.29 18.10
C ARG A 204 15.16 -15.63 16.99
N ILE A 205 15.65 -16.00 15.81
CA ILE A 205 14.82 -16.37 14.65
C ILE A 205 13.96 -17.59 14.98
N ASN A 206 14.53 -18.63 15.59
CA ASN A 206 13.80 -19.85 15.94
C ASN A 206 12.72 -19.60 17.01
N GLN A 207 12.93 -18.63 17.92
CA GLN A 207 11.91 -18.22 18.90
C GLN A 207 10.79 -17.41 18.25
N THR A 208 11.11 -16.58 17.25
CA THR A 208 10.13 -15.77 16.50
C THR A 208 9.29 -16.64 15.57
N ILE A 209 9.92 -17.49 14.75
CA ILE A 209 9.28 -18.38 13.76
C ILE A 209 8.90 -19.71 14.43
N ASP A 210 8.19 -19.65 15.55
CA ASP A 210 7.65 -20.84 16.21
C ASP A 210 6.30 -21.24 15.59
N ASN A 211 6.11 -22.54 15.36
CA ASN A 211 4.90 -23.07 14.72
C ASN A 211 3.62 -22.72 15.49
N LYS A 212 3.66 -22.61 16.83
CA LYS A 212 2.49 -22.24 17.62
C LYS A 212 2.15 -20.76 17.45
N ASN A 213 3.16 -19.89 17.41
CA ASN A 213 2.97 -18.47 17.17
C ASN A 213 2.41 -18.23 15.76
N ILE A 214 2.94 -18.92 14.75
CA ILE A 214 2.45 -18.83 13.36
C ILE A 214 1.00 -19.32 13.27
N ALA A 215 0.69 -20.50 13.82
CA ALA A 215 -0.65 -21.05 13.80
C ALA A 215 -1.65 -20.11 14.49
N LYS A 216 -1.30 -19.60 15.68
CA LYS A 216 -2.15 -18.65 16.40
C LYS A 216 -2.39 -17.37 15.61
N PHE A 217 -1.34 -16.79 14.99
CA PHE A 217 -1.49 -15.59 14.17
C PHE A 217 -2.40 -15.84 12.97
N ILE A 218 -2.24 -16.98 12.29
CA ILE A 218 -3.12 -17.40 11.18
C ILE A 218 -4.57 -17.49 11.67
N ASP A 219 -4.83 -18.17 12.78
CA ASP A 219 -6.17 -18.34 13.34
C ASP A 219 -6.82 -16.99 13.70
N ASP A 220 -6.06 -16.10 14.33
CA ASP A 220 -6.52 -14.77 14.74
C ASP A 220 -6.88 -13.90 13.52
N VAL A 221 -6.02 -13.89 12.48
CA VAL A 221 -6.27 -13.11 11.26
C VAL A 221 -7.41 -13.70 10.43
N MET A 222 -7.43 -15.04 10.28
CA MET A 222 -8.50 -15.77 9.58
C MET A 222 -9.85 -15.49 10.22
N LYS A 223 -9.93 -15.58 11.55
CA LYS A 223 -11.15 -15.29 12.31
C LYS A 223 -11.57 -13.83 12.13
N ARG A 224 -10.67 -12.87 12.30
CA ARG A 224 -10.99 -11.44 12.16
C ARG A 224 -11.56 -11.11 10.78
N MET A 225 -10.90 -11.58 9.72
CA MET A 225 -11.34 -11.30 8.35
C MET A 225 -12.59 -12.11 7.98
N GLY A 226 -12.65 -13.39 8.37
CA GLY A 226 -13.82 -14.24 8.18
C GLY A 226 -15.08 -13.67 8.84
N ASP A 227 -14.99 -13.28 10.12
CA ASP A 227 -16.07 -12.62 10.85
C ASP A 227 -16.54 -11.35 10.13
N SER A 228 -15.61 -10.54 9.59
CA SER A 228 -15.97 -9.30 8.91
C SER A 228 -16.76 -9.53 7.62
N ILE A 229 -16.49 -10.63 6.90
CA ILE A 229 -17.23 -11.04 5.70
C ILE A 229 -18.58 -11.66 6.08
N GLU A 230 -18.59 -12.58 7.06
CA GLU A 230 -19.79 -13.30 7.49
C GLU A 230 -20.84 -12.37 8.10
N LYS A 231 -20.41 -11.44 8.95
CA LYS A 231 -21.26 -10.41 9.56
C LYS A 231 -21.59 -9.25 8.60
N ASP A 232 -21.06 -9.31 7.38
CA ASP A 232 -21.30 -8.31 6.34
C ASP A 232 -20.94 -6.87 6.72
N THR A 233 -19.84 -6.71 7.45
CA THR A 233 -19.30 -5.38 7.80
C THR A 233 -18.44 -4.84 6.67
N ASP A 234 -18.24 -3.53 6.55
CA ASP A 234 -17.34 -2.98 5.52
C ASP A 234 -15.85 -3.12 5.87
N ASP A 235 -15.51 -3.72 7.02
CA ASP A 235 -14.11 -3.85 7.45
C ASP A 235 -13.29 -4.78 6.53
N TRP A 236 -13.91 -5.79 5.89
CA TRP A 236 -13.21 -6.62 4.92
C TRP A 236 -12.72 -5.82 3.70
N LYS A 237 -13.45 -4.76 3.31
CA LYS A 237 -13.03 -3.83 2.23
C LYS A 237 -11.78 -3.05 2.61
N LYS A 238 -11.43 -2.94 3.90
CA LYS A 238 -10.20 -2.27 4.35
C LYS A 238 -9.01 -3.23 4.44
N LEU A 239 -9.27 -4.50 4.68
CA LEU A 239 -8.25 -5.49 5.04
C LEU A 239 -7.80 -6.37 3.87
N ILE A 240 -8.69 -6.64 2.91
CA ILE A 240 -8.45 -7.58 1.81
C ILE A 240 -7.95 -6.80 0.58
N PRO A 241 -6.94 -7.30 -0.17
CA PRO A 241 -6.39 -6.64 -1.34
C PRO A 241 -7.43 -6.29 -2.41
N GLY A 242 -7.72 -5.00 -2.57
CA GLY A 242 -8.75 -4.51 -3.50
C GLY A 242 -8.40 -4.72 -4.96
N LYS A 243 -7.10 -4.73 -5.32
CA LYS A 243 -6.64 -4.92 -6.70
C LYS A 243 -7.20 -6.21 -7.31
N SER A 244 -7.10 -7.33 -6.60
CA SER A 244 -7.60 -8.61 -7.09
C SER A 244 -9.13 -8.67 -7.07
N ILE A 245 -9.78 -8.13 -6.03
CA ILE A 245 -11.26 -8.09 -5.96
C ILE A 245 -11.83 -7.33 -7.15
N LEU A 246 -11.31 -6.12 -7.40
CA LEU A 246 -11.80 -5.26 -8.48
C LEU A 246 -11.54 -5.87 -9.86
N ASN A 247 -10.39 -6.53 -10.06
CA ASN A 247 -10.08 -7.24 -11.30
C ASN A 247 -11.05 -8.41 -11.56
N ILE A 248 -11.33 -9.23 -10.54
CA ILE A 248 -12.27 -10.35 -10.67
C ILE A 248 -13.68 -9.83 -10.90
N PHE A 249 -14.09 -8.80 -10.16
CA PHE A 249 -15.38 -8.16 -10.34
C PHE A 249 -15.54 -7.58 -11.75
N SER A 250 -14.55 -6.82 -12.25
CA SER A 250 -14.61 -6.23 -13.59
C SER A 250 -14.70 -7.30 -14.68
N SER A 251 -13.98 -8.41 -14.51
CA SER A 251 -14.06 -9.58 -15.39
C SER A 251 -15.47 -10.19 -15.39
N LYS A 252 -16.06 -10.42 -14.20
CA LYS A 252 -17.45 -10.92 -14.07
C LYS A 252 -18.48 -9.96 -14.66
N ALA A 253 -18.21 -8.65 -14.59
CA ALA A 253 -19.06 -7.60 -15.14
C ALA A 253 -18.84 -7.36 -16.66
N GLY A 254 -17.91 -8.06 -17.30
CA GLY A 254 -17.61 -7.88 -18.73
C GLY A 254 -16.96 -6.54 -19.08
N LEU A 255 -16.39 -5.81 -18.11
CA LEU A 255 -15.74 -4.52 -18.32
C LEU A 255 -14.23 -4.58 -18.07
N GLN A 256 -13.47 -3.85 -18.88
CA GLN A 256 -12.06 -3.61 -18.58
C GLN A 256 -11.93 -2.77 -17.31
N ILE A 257 -11.02 -3.14 -16.41
CA ILE A 257 -10.82 -2.43 -15.12
C ILE A 257 -10.61 -0.92 -15.29
N GLY A 258 -9.85 -0.49 -16.30
CA GLY A 258 -9.61 0.93 -16.56
C GLY A 258 -10.89 1.69 -16.99
N MET A 259 -11.80 1.03 -17.71
CA MET A 259 -13.10 1.60 -18.05
C MET A 259 -14.00 1.68 -16.81
N LEU A 260 -14.04 0.61 -16.02
CA LEU A 260 -14.81 0.57 -14.78
C LEU A 260 -14.38 1.68 -13.81
N LYS A 261 -13.08 1.85 -13.56
CA LYS A 261 -12.56 2.93 -12.72
C LYS A 261 -12.98 4.32 -13.21
N ARG A 262 -12.90 4.58 -14.53
CA ARG A 262 -13.31 5.87 -15.10
C ARG A 262 -14.81 6.12 -14.96
N ALA A 263 -15.63 5.12 -15.26
CA ALA A 263 -17.08 5.22 -15.12
C ALA A 263 -17.49 5.44 -13.66
N TYR A 264 -16.83 4.72 -12.73
CA TYR A 264 -17.02 4.88 -11.30
C TYR A 264 -16.70 6.31 -10.83
N ILE A 265 -15.54 6.86 -11.20
CA ILE A 265 -15.17 8.24 -10.81
C ILE A 265 -16.18 9.24 -11.37
N ALA A 266 -16.55 9.09 -12.65
CA ALA A 266 -17.53 9.97 -13.28
C ALA A 266 -18.90 9.93 -12.59
N GLU A 267 -19.30 8.79 -12.06
CA GLU A 267 -20.56 8.66 -11.32
C GLU A 267 -20.46 9.14 -9.87
N ALA A 268 -19.34 8.88 -9.20
CA ALA A 268 -19.06 9.39 -7.86
C ALA A 268 -19.07 10.92 -7.82
N MET A 269 -18.44 11.58 -8.81
CA MET A 269 -18.38 13.05 -8.89
C MET A 269 -19.72 13.72 -9.21
N LYS A 270 -20.76 12.98 -9.63
CA LYS A 270 -22.13 13.51 -9.75
C LYS A 270 -22.93 13.43 -8.45
N SER A 271 -22.50 12.56 -7.55
CA SER A 271 -23.18 12.29 -6.28
C SER A 271 -22.70 13.20 -5.15
N ASP A 272 -21.63 13.98 -5.38
CA ASP A 272 -21.15 15.10 -4.56
C ASP A 272 -21.76 16.44 -5.03
#